data_AF-A0A920BE92-F1
#
_entry.id   AF-A0A920BE92-F1
#
_cell.length_a   1.000
_cell.length_b   1.000
_cell.length_c   1.000
_cell.angle_alpha   90.00
_cell.angle_beta   90.00
_cell.angle_gamma   90.00
#
_symmetry.space_group_name_H-M   'P 1'
#
loop_
_entity.id
_entity.type
_entity.pdbx_description
1 polymer ?
#
loop_
_entity_poly.entity_id
_entity_poly.type
_entity_poly.pdbx_seq_one_letter_code
_entity_poly.pdbx_strand_id
1 'polypeptide(L)' 'MDLPVILSDRRPGDPAVVLASAEKAERLLEWSPAFSDVETILKTMLAAYRSHHR' A
#
# COMPACT_ATOMS: atom_id res chain seq x y z
N MET A 1 12.53 15.53 6.08
CA MET A 1 12.29 14.61 7.21
C MET A 1 13.11 13.40 6.88
N ASP A 2 14.22 13.23 7.59
CA ASP A 2 15.16 12.17 7.26
C ASP A 2 14.71 10.91 8.00
N LEU A 3 14.24 9.93 7.24
CA LEU A 3 13.84 8.63 7.78
C LEU A 3 15.07 7.70 7.68
N PRO A 4 15.67 7.27 8.79
CA PRO A 4 16.81 6.35 8.72
C PRO A 4 16.36 5.03 8.11
N VAL A 5 17.00 4.64 7.00
CA VAL A 5 16.77 3.36 6.31
C VAL A 5 18.01 2.50 6.49
N ILE A 6 17.83 1.30 7.06
CA ILE A 6 18.90 0.31 7.20
C ILE A 6 18.60 -0.83 6.23
N LEU A 7 19.45 -1.01 5.23
CA LEU A 7 19.36 -2.11 4.28
C LEU A 7 19.83 -3.41 4.93
N SER A 8 19.16 -4.52 4.64
CA SER A 8 19.47 -5.86 5.17
C SER A 8 19.11 -6.94 4.14
N ASP A 9 19.54 -8.17 4.39
CA ASP A 9 19.27 -9.30 3.51
C ASP A 9 17.76 -9.62 3.41
N ARG A 10 17.36 -10.20 2.28
CA ARG A 10 15.97 -10.64 2.06
C ARG A 10 15.61 -11.75 3.05
N ARG A 11 14.42 -11.62 3.65
CA ARG A 11 13.90 -12.65 4.56
C ARG A 11 13.60 -13.94 3.78
N PRO A 12 14.03 -15.12 4.26
CA PRO A 12 13.66 -16.39 3.66
C PRO A 12 12.13 -16.56 3.66
N GLY A 13 11.56 -16.95 2.52
CA GLY A 13 10.12 -17.18 2.38
C GLY A 13 9.33 -16.03 1.76
N ASP A 14 9.82 -14.79 1.79
CA ASP A 14 9.14 -13.65 1.14
C ASP A 14 9.36 -13.69 -0.37
N PRO A 15 8.33 -13.74 -1.24
CA PRO A 15 8.48 -13.62 -2.69
C PRO A 15 9.04 -12.26 -3.11
N ALA A 16 9.60 -12.18 -4.33
CA ALA A 16 10.13 -10.92 -4.85
C ALA A 16 9.01 -9.90 -5.15
N VAL A 17 7.86 -10.38 -5.62
CA VAL A 17 6.68 -9.58 -5.94
C VAL A 17 5.44 -10.39 -5.60
N VAL A 18 4.45 -9.74 -5.00
CA VAL A 18 3.12 -10.28 -4.76
C VAL A 18 2.10 -9.27 -5.24
N LEU A 19 1.41 -9.57 -6.35
CA LEU A 19 0.39 -8.71 -6.94
C LEU A 19 -0.84 -9.55 -7.29
N ALA A 20 -2.02 -9.06 -6.90
CA ALA A 20 -3.30 -9.67 -7.26
C ALA A 20 -3.92 -8.95 -8.47
N SER A 21 -4.67 -9.70 -9.29
CA SER A 21 -5.50 -9.13 -10.35
C SER A 21 -6.88 -8.73 -9.81
N ALA A 22 -7.36 -7.55 -10.19
CA ALA A 22 -8.71 -7.05 -9.88
C ALA A 22 -9.77 -7.46 -10.92
N GLU A 23 -9.36 -8.11 -12.01
CA GLU A 23 -10.19 -8.35 -13.20
C GLU A 23 -11.50 -9.09 -12.90
N LYS A 24 -11.54 -9.95 -11.87
CA LYS A 24 -12.77 -10.65 -11.46
C LYS A 24 -13.76 -9.70 -10.80
N ALA A 25 -13.30 -8.76 -9.99
CA ALA A 25 -14.15 -7.77 -9.33
C ALA A 25 -14.67 -6.75 -10.36
N GLU A 26 -13.82 -6.30 -11.28
CA GLU A 26 -14.20 -5.43 -12.39
C GLU A 26 -15.33 -6.05 -13.22
N ARG A 27 -15.18 -7.33 -13.62
CA ARG A 27 -16.17 -8.00 -14.46
C ARG A 27 -17.50 -8.30 -13.78
N LEU A 28 -17.48 -8.68 -12.50
CA LEU A 28 -18.69 -9.14 -11.80
C LEU A 28 -19.43 -8.02 -11.07
N LEU A 29 -18.70 -6.99 -10.62
CA LEU A 29 -19.23 -5.95 -9.75
C LEU A 29 -19.18 -4.56 -10.41
N GLU A 30 -18.64 -4.47 -11.63
CA GLU A 30 -18.32 -3.19 -12.28
C GLU A 30 -17.44 -2.30 -11.37
N TRP A 31 -16.64 -2.97 -10.53
CA TRP A 31 -15.84 -2.30 -9.52
C TRP A 31 -14.56 -1.75 -10.13
N SER A 32 -14.25 -0.50 -9.82
CA SER A 32 -12.99 0.16 -10.13
C SER A 32 -12.43 0.77 -8.84
N PRO A 33 -11.12 0.65 -8.57
CA PRO A 33 -10.54 1.24 -7.37
C PRO A 33 -10.53 2.77 -7.47
N ALA A 34 -11.13 3.44 -6.50
CA ALA A 34 -11.15 4.90 -6.45
C ALA A 34 -9.84 5.52 -5.89
N PHE A 35 -9.10 4.77 -5.06
CA PHE A 35 -7.95 5.28 -4.29
C PHE A 35 -6.80 4.26 -4.26
N SER A 36 -6.27 3.88 -5.43
CA SER A 36 -5.22 2.85 -5.52
C SER A 36 -3.80 3.40 -5.69
N ASP A 37 -3.64 4.70 -5.90
CA ASP A 37 -2.33 5.27 -6.10
C ASP A 37 -1.58 5.41 -4.76
N VAL A 38 -0.26 5.21 -4.81
CA VAL A 38 0.60 5.19 -3.62
C VAL A 38 0.56 6.53 -2.88
N GLU A 39 0.47 7.65 -3.61
CA GLU A 39 0.49 8.97 -3.00
C GLU A 39 -0.76 9.24 -2.17
N THR A 40 -1.95 8.91 -2.69
CA THR A 40 -3.22 8.99 -1.97
C THR A 40 -3.22 8.10 -0.73
N ILE A 41 -2.76 6.85 -0.87
CA ILE A 41 -2.68 5.90 0.25
C ILE A 41 -1.78 6.45 1.36
N LEU A 42 -0.58 6.92 1.02
CA LEU A 42 0.37 7.45 2.00
C LEU A 42 -0.13 8.74 2.67
N LYS A 43 -0.72 9.67 1.90
CA LYS A 43 -1.26 10.94 2.42
C LYS A 43 -2.38 10.70 3.42
N THR A 44 -3.35 9.85 3.06
CA THR A 44 -4.51 9.57 3.91
C THR A 44 -4.11 8.81 5.17
N MET A 45 -3.21 7.82 5.05
CA MET A 45 -2.63 7.12 6.20
C MET A 45 -1.92 8.08 7.16
N LEU A 46 -1.07 8.98 6.66
CA LEU A 46 -0.32 9.92 7.52
C LEU A 46 -1.25 10.91 8.24
N ALA A 47 -2.30 11.38 7.56
CA ALA A 47 -3.31 12.23 8.17
C ALA A 47 -3.99 11.54 9.36
N ALA A 48 -4.41 10.29 9.18
CA ALA A 48 -5.02 9.48 10.25
C ALA A 48 -4.03 9.19 11.39
N TYR A 49 -2.79 8.80 11.09
CA TYR A 49 -1.76 8.56 12.11
C TYR A 49 -1.55 9.79 13.00
N ARG A 50 -1.50 10.99 12.40
CA ARG A 50 -1.30 12.26 13.13
C ARG A 50 -2.50 12.74 13.92
N SER A 51 -3.72 12.29 13.60
CA SER A 51 -4.92 12.65 14.37
C SER A 51 -5.08 11.78 15.63
N HIS A 52 -4.57 10.55 15.62
CA HIS A 52 -4.71 9.61 16.74
C HIS A 52 -3.48 9.49 17.65
N HIS A 53 -2.31 10.00 17.22
CA HIS A 53 -1.05 9.94 17.98
C HIS A 53 -0.47 11.33 18.27
N ARG A 54 -1.34 12.29 18.59
CA ARG A 54 -0.95 13.62 19.05
C ARG A 54 -1.34 13.81 20.51
#